data_AF-A0A937X979-F1
#
_entry.id   AF-A0A937X979-F1
#
_cell.length_a   1.000
_cell.length_b   1.000
_cell.length_c   1.000
_cell.angle_alpha   90.00
_cell.angle_beta   90.00
_cell.angle_gamma   90.00
#
_symmetry.space_group_name_H-M   'P 1'
#
loop_
_entity.id
_entity.type
_entity.pdbx_description
1 polymer ?
#
loop_
_entity_poly.entity_id
_entity_poly.type
_entity_poly.pdbx_seq_one_letter_code
_entity_poly.pdbx_strand_id
1 'polypeptide(L)'
;MSDGTDSDRGPIARPAALCALIGPFAAIVGSLAAIVVPGCLVDERPYPANRPPKTYLAIQGDTLQVANYRTILHWWGTDADGRVIGYAYRWSDPWRPAAGDSLWWEDPRWTFTTATRDTFDVPVRGAYAERLFQVRAIDDGLAADPTPAAQRFRLSNAPPVVRWTDTRRHPTHARPSLPAISFAWTPEDYDGRETIAYARLWLDLAAGEDSAASTIVVAPDTVGAFFPEHFQGRHGQRTVFLQVFDRAETGSDTISWSWTVVPPAGEYLLIDTAWPASEAAAVNQDLFWRARLDAFAPGNYHIYDMETEGPFRSAQEVLPLFSLFKGVVWYGIKWHAASGAPDGAMLEALRLARDALLPYAAAGHGVLISGHNLIGTAGAFPAAWLREPFGIEEIHTYYDARVDVWISDFELPRFAVVRCGAPFGGTDSLVVSRRVPSTDYFRMSPGRDPLLWLEPGSSPTLLSVFPRHATETFCLGAVADTGAGRVALVSTLLTDFAPVPSPAAAVEALLRDLLSAP
;
A
#
# COMPACT_ATOMS: atom_id res chain seq x y z
N MET A 1 1.70 5.59 48.38
CA MET A 1 2.63 4.44 48.46
C MET A 1 3.34 4.39 47.12
N SER A 2 4.37 5.23 46.93
CA SER A 2 5.80 4.98 47.25
C SER A 2 6.39 3.85 46.41
N ASP A 3 7.57 3.92 45.81
CA ASP A 3 8.54 4.96 45.45
C ASP A 3 9.66 4.21 44.68
N GLY A 4 10.55 4.92 43.97
CA GLY A 4 11.83 4.40 43.44
C GLY A 4 11.82 4.17 41.92
N THR A 5 12.34 5.02 41.03
CA THR A 5 13.70 5.63 40.89
C THR A 5 14.85 4.64 40.98
N ASP A 6 15.55 4.41 39.85
CA ASP A 6 16.98 4.71 39.73
C ASP A 6 17.42 4.78 38.25
N SER A 7 18.61 5.30 38.05
CA SER A 7 19.09 6.14 36.99
C SER A 7 20.37 5.58 36.35
N ASP A 8 20.47 5.78 35.04
CA ASP A 8 21.62 6.36 34.32
C ASP A 8 23.06 6.03 34.76
N ARG A 9 23.87 5.42 33.87
CA ARG A 9 25.29 5.77 33.61
C ARG A 9 25.92 4.96 32.47
N GLY A 10 26.56 5.70 31.56
CA GLY A 10 27.17 5.25 30.30
C GLY A 10 28.57 4.61 30.38
N PRO A 11 29.38 4.70 29.29
CA PRO A 11 30.16 3.59 28.75
C PRO A 11 31.62 3.52 29.25
N ILE A 12 32.18 2.30 29.24
CA ILE A 12 33.57 2.03 29.64
C ILE A 12 34.50 2.02 28.41
N ALA A 13 35.51 2.88 28.46
CA ALA A 13 36.60 3.02 27.51
C ALA A 13 37.71 1.96 27.72
N ARG A 14 38.43 1.67 26.62
CA ARG A 14 39.68 0.89 26.57
C ARG A 14 40.83 1.57 27.33
N PRO A 15 41.89 0.83 27.68
CA PRO A 15 43.22 1.32 27.32
C PRO A 15 44.19 0.27 26.75
N ALA A 16 45.23 0.80 26.11
CA ALA A 16 46.33 0.13 25.43
C ALA A 16 47.61 0.06 26.29
N ALA A 17 48.46 -0.92 25.93
CA ALA A 17 49.92 -1.10 26.03
C ALA A 17 50.82 -0.19 26.90
N LEU A 18 51.76 -0.83 27.64
CA LEU A 18 53.22 -0.53 27.73
C LEU A 18 53.91 -1.60 28.62
N CYS A 19 54.80 -2.48 28.13
CA CYS A 19 56.26 -2.36 27.95
C CYS A 19 57.15 -2.22 29.22
N ALA A 20 57.91 -3.30 29.49
CA ALA A 20 59.28 -3.43 30.05
C ALA A 20 59.71 -2.83 31.40
N LEU A 21 60.31 -3.64 32.30
CA LEU A 21 61.77 -3.61 32.59
C LEU A 21 62.24 -4.66 33.64
N ILE A 22 63.56 -4.88 33.62
CA ILE A 22 64.41 -5.95 34.16
C ILE A 22 64.85 -5.74 35.64
N GLY A 23 64.98 -6.85 36.39
CA GLY A 23 66.08 -7.12 37.35
C GLY A 23 65.81 -7.00 38.88
N PRO A 24 66.71 -7.50 39.76
CA PRO A 24 67.30 -8.85 39.83
C PRO A 24 67.34 -9.47 41.27
N PHE A 25 67.68 -10.77 41.34
CA PHE A 25 68.38 -11.51 42.43
C PHE A 25 67.96 -11.38 43.91
N ALA A 26 67.53 -12.50 44.52
CA ALA A 26 68.11 -13.00 45.79
C ALA A 26 67.66 -14.45 46.07
N ALA A 27 68.65 -15.30 46.35
CA ALA A 27 68.52 -16.71 46.68
C ALA A 27 68.19 -16.93 48.16
N ILE A 28 67.37 -17.94 48.48
CA ILE A 28 67.52 -18.74 49.72
C ILE A 28 67.24 -20.21 49.38
N VAL A 29 68.25 -21.03 49.63
CA VAL A 29 68.22 -22.50 49.60
C VAL A 29 67.59 -23.01 50.90
N GLY A 30 66.64 -23.95 50.77
CA GLY A 30 66.07 -24.68 51.90
C GLY A 30 65.59 -26.05 51.45
N SER A 31 66.48 -27.03 51.51
CA SER A 31 66.25 -28.44 51.19
C SER A 31 65.13 -29.05 52.04
N LEU A 32 64.16 -29.74 51.42
CA LEU A 32 63.45 -30.84 52.06
C LEU A 32 63.14 -31.96 51.06
N ALA A 33 63.30 -33.17 51.58
CA ALA A 33 63.43 -34.46 50.91
C ALA A 33 62.31 -34.86 49.93
N ALA A 34 62.74 -35.61 48.93
CA ALA A 34 61.95 -36.26 47.91
C ALA A 34 61.02 -37.36 48.46
N ILE A 35 59.76 -37.30 48.04
CA ILE A 35 58.90 -38.47 47.84
C ILE A 35 58.39 -38.35 46.40
N VAL A 36 59.08 -39.00 45.46
CA VAL A 36 58.63 -39.12 44.07
C VAL A 36 57.89 -40.44 43.94
N VAL A 37 56.56 -40.36 43.92
CA VAL A 37 55.71 -41.40 43.35
C VAL A 37 55.91 -41.32 41.83
N PRO A 38 56.19 -42.42 41.11
CA PRO A 38 56.23 -42.38 39.65
C PRO A 38 54.80 -42.17 39.14
N GLY A 39 54.44 -40.91 38.92
CA GLY A 39 53.30 -40.59 38.08
C GLY A 39 53.61 -41.07 36.67
N CYS A 40 52.73 -41.89 36.10
CA CYS A 40 52.74 -42.18 34.68
C CYS A 40 52.68 -40.83 33.93
N LEU A 41 53.83 -40.39 33.41
CA LEU A 41 53.87 -39.46 32.29
C LEU A 41 53.24 -40.22 31.12
N VAL A 42 51.96 -39.95 30.88
CA VAL A 42 51.38 -40.21 29.56
C VAL A 42 52.19 -39.34 28.62
N ASP A 43 52.97 -39.95 27.74
CA ASP A 43 53.56 -39.28 26.59
C ASP A 43 52.40 -38.58 25.86
N GLU A 44 52.27 -37.27 26.03
CA GLU A 44 51.50 -36.42 25.13
C GLU A 44 52.23 -36.45 23.79
N ARG A 45 51.96 -37.49 23.00
CA ARG A 45 52.36 -37.51 21.60
C ARG A 45 51.72 -36.25 20.99
N PRO A 46 52.49 -35.39 20.32
CA PRO A 46 51.90 -34.23 19.65
C PRO A 46 50.78 -34.72 18.75
N TYR A 47 49.62 -34.07 18.84
CA TYR A 47 48.50 -34.37 17.96
C TYR A 47 49.03 -34.42 16.51
N PRO A 48 48.65 -35.45 15.72
CA PRO A 48 49.05 -35.48 14.32
C PRO A 48 48.66 -34.15 13.67
N ALA A 49 49.54 -33.66 12.79
CA ALA A 49 49.28 -32.42 12.07
C ALA A 49 47.96 -32.54 11.31
N ASN A 50 47.08 -31.54 11.47
CA ASN A 50 45.76 -31.50 10.85
C ASN A 50 45.86 -31.71 9.34
N ARG A 51 45.05 -32.62 8.78
CA ARG A 51 44.96 -32.85 7.34
C ARG A 51 43.70 -32.17 6.81
N PRO A 52 43.78 -31.45 5.68
CA PRO A 52 42.60 -30.80 5.12
C PRO A 52 41.47 -31.79 4.78
N PRO A 53 40.20 -31.38 4.90
CA PRO A 53 39.06 -32.24 4.59
C PRO A 53 38.94 -32.47 3.09
N LYS A 54 38.07 -33.42 2.71
CA LYS A 54 37.63 -33.65 1.32
C LYS A 54 36.16 -33.32 1.16
N THR A 55 35.81 -32.74 0.01
CA THR A 55 34.46 -32.28 -0.33
C THR A 55 33.91 -33.08 -1.50
N TYR A 56 32.61 -33.31 -1.47
CA TYR A 56 31.86 -34.00 -2.49
C TYR A 56 30.62 -33.20 -2.86
N LEU A 57 30.27 -33.21 -4.14
CA LEU A 57 29.06 -32.58 -4.68
C LEU A 57 28.20 -33.68 -5.32
N ALA A 58 26.91 -33.72 -5.00
CA ALA A 58 26.04 -34.81 -5.43
C ALA A 58 25.87 -34.88 -6.96
N ILE A 59 25.89 -33.72 -7.63
CA ILE A 59 25.70 -33.61 -9.07
C ILE A 59 27.03 -33.17 -9.69
N GLN A 60 27.74 -34.11 -10.32
CA GLN A 60 28.97 -33.85 -11.07
C GLN A 60 29.00 -34.60 -12.40
N GLY A 61 29.53 -33.98 -13.45
CA GLY A 61 29.78 -34.63 -14.74
C GLY A 61 29.87 -33.66 -15.93
N ASP A 62 30.50 -34.12 -17.00
CA ASP A 62 30.71 -33.33 -18.23
C ASP A 62 29.48 -33.33 -19.16
N THR A 63 28.54 -34.24 -18.95
CA THR A 63 27.36 -34.46 -19.80
C THR A 63 26.04 -34.14 -19.10
N LEU A 64 26.06 -33.28 -18.07
CA LEU A 64 24.83 -32.88 -17.40
C LEU A 64 23.87 -32.22 -18.40
N GLN A 65 22.60 -32.61 -18.33
CA GLN A 65 21.53 -31.95 -19.08
C GLN A 65 21.39 -30.49 -18.63
N VAL A 66 20.76 -29.68 -19.46
CA VAL A 66 20.43 -28.30 -19.09
C VAL A 66 19.47 -28.35 -17.90
N ALA A 67 19.81 -27.62 -16.84
CA ALA A 67 19.01 -27.51 -15.63
C ALA A 67 18.22 -26.20 -15.64
N ASN A 68 17.12 -26.16 -14.89
CA ASN A 68 16.44 -24.90 -14.61
C ASN A 68 17.35 -23.97 -13.79
N TYR A 69 17.25 -22.65 -13.99
CA TYR A 69 18.05 -21.66 -13.26
C TYR A 69 17.86 -21.73 -11.74
N ARG A 70 16.69 -22.21 -11.30
CA ARG A 70 16.41 -22.58 -9.92
C ARG A 70 16.87 -24.01 -9.66
N THR A 71 18.01 -24.15 -9.01
CA THR A 71 18.65 -25.45 -8.79
C THR A 71 18.82 -25.77 -7.31
N ILE A 72 18.57 -27.02 -6.93
CA ILE A 72 18.80 -27.53 -5.58
C ILE A 72 20.10 -28.34 -5.61
N LEU A 73 21.09 -27.91 -4.84
CA LEU A 73 22.39 -28.57 -4.77
C LEU A 73 22.58 -29.23 -3.41
N HIS A 74 23.27 -30.37 -3.40
CA HIS A 74 23.60 -31.14 -2.22
C HIS A 74 25.10 -31.41 -2.18
N TRP A 75 25.72 -31.24 -1.03
CA TRP A 75 27.15 -31.47 -0.81
C TRP A 75 27.40 -32.06 0.56
N TRP A 76 28.56 -32.70 0.71
CA TRP A 76 29.04 -33.21 1.99
C TRP A 76 30.56 -33.21 2.01
N GLY A 77 31.12 -33.37 3.19
CA GLY A 77 32.56 -33.50 3.36
C GLY A 77 32.93 -34.60 4.34
N THR A 78 34.17 -35.05 4.23
CA THR A 78 34.77 -36.00 5.17
C THR A 78 36.11 -35.46 5.61
N ASP A 79 36.43 -35.67 6.88
CA ASP A 79 37.74 -35.37 7.42
C ASP A 79 38.33 -36.67 8.02
N ALA A 80 39.63 -36.90 7.78
CA ALA A 80 40.28 -38.17 8.08
C ALA A 80 40.80 -38.23 9.52
N ASP A 81 41.11 -37.08 10.10
CA ASP A 81 41.70 -36.91 11.43
C ASP A 81 40.88 -36.00 12.37
N GLY A 82 39.80 -35.40 11.88
CA GLY A 82 38.87 -34.59 12.66
C GLY A 82 37.43 -34.68 12.14
N ARG A 83 36.74 -33.53 12.13
CA ARG A 83 35.35 -33.41 11.64
C ARG A 83 35.15 -32.15 10.81
N VAL A 84 34.22 -32.24 9.86
CA VAL A 84 33.75 -31.07 9.11
C VAL A 84 32.84 -30.22 9.99
N ILE A 85 33.17 -28.95 10.18
CA ILE A 85 32.39 -27.98 10.97
C ILE A 85 31.50 -27.08 10.11
N GLY A 86 31.73 -27.06 8.80
CA GLY A 86 30.93 -26.31 7.85
C GLY A 86 31.48 -26.38 6.44
N TYR A 87 30.91 -25.54 5.58
CA TYR A 87 31.20 -25.46 4.16
C TYR A 87 31.34 -24.01 3.74
N ALA A 88 32.14 -23.78 2.72
CA ALA A 88 32.18 -22.54 1.98
C ALA A 88 31.77 -22.83 0.54
N TYR A 89 30.77 -22.13 0.01
CA TYR A 89 30.35 -22.25 -1.39
C TYR A 89 30.44 -20.91 -2.13
N ARG A 90 30.50 -20.96 -3.46
CA ARG A 90 30.40 -19.78 -4.32
C ARG A 90 29.95 -20.13 -5.73
N TRP A 91 29.47 -19.11 -6.43
CA TRP A 91 29.22 -19.14 -7.86
C TRP A 91 30.23 -18.25 -8.61
N SER A 92 30.42 -18.50 -9.90
CA SER A 92 31.24 -17.64 -10.76
C SER A 92 30.67 -16.23 -10.87
N ASP A 93 31.55 -15.24 -10.87
CA ASP A 93 31.21 -13.83 -11.07
C ASP A 93 30.37 -13.61 -12.35
N PRO A 94 29.46 -12.61 -12.37
CA PRO A 94 29.31 -11.54 -11.37
C PRO A 94 28.31 -11.85 -10.23
N TRP A 95 27.66 -13.01 -10.21
CA TRP A 95 26.61 -13.28 -9.22
C TRP A 95 27.18 -13.78 -7.89
N ARG A 96 26.62 -13.28 -6.79
CA ARG A 96 26.88 -13.73 -5.42
C ARG A 96 25.55 -13.84 -4.68
N PRO A 97 25.40 -14.81 -3.76
CA PRO A 97 24.28 -14.82 -2.81
C PRO A 97 24.22 -13.50 -2.03
N ALA A 98 23.01 -13.13 -1.58
CA ALA A 98 22.82 -11.91 -0.79
C ALA A 98 23.65 -11.94 0.51
N ALA A 99 24.06 -10.76 1.00
CA ALA A 99 24.99 -10.57 2.13
C ALA A 99 24.48 -11.01 3.52
N GLY A 100 23.44 -11.85 3.59
CA GLY A 100 22.90 -12.42 4.82
C GLY A 100 23.68 -13.64 5.33
N ASP A 101 24.50 -14.25 4.48
CA ASP A 101 25.33 -15.37 4.87
C ASP A 101 26.69 -14.91 5.41
N SER A 102 27.20 -15.61 6.43
CA SER A 102 28.52 -15.32 7.00
C SER A 102 29.57 -15.43 5.91
N LEU A 103 30.21 -14.32 5.54
CA LEU A 103 31.32 -14.34 4.60
C LEU A 103 32.46 -15.17 5.18
N TRP A 104 33.11 -16.00 4.36
CA TRP A 104 34.33 -16.67 4.80
C TRP A 104 35.42 -15.62 5.02
N TRP A 105 35.97 -15.58 6.23
CA TRP A 105 36.85 -14.49 6.70
C TRP A 105 38.18 -14.40 5.95
N GLU A 106 38.64 -15.46 5.26
CA GLU A 106 39.87 -15.43 4.45
C GLU A 106 39.64 -15.00 3.00
N ASP A 107 38.44 -15.23 2.45
CA ASP A 107 38.11 -14.87 1.07
C ASP A 107 36.62 -14.51 1.02
N PRO A 108 36.27 -13.21 0.98
CA PRO A 108 34.88 -12.73 1.01
C PRO A 108 34.09 -13.13 -0.25
N ARG A 109 34.73 -13.79 -1.22
CA ARG A 109 34.05 -14.37 -2.38
C ARG A 109 33.34 -15.68 -2.07
N TRP A 110 33.59 -16.27 -0.90
CA TRP A 110 32.95 -17.50 -0.45
C TRP A 110 31.94 -17.23 0.65
N THR A 111 30.84 -17.96 0.58
CA THR A 111 29.74 -17.93 1.52
C THR A 111 29.85 -19.12 2.47
N PHE A 112 29.93 -18.87 3.78
CA PHE A 112 29.96 -19.93 4.79
C PHE A 112 28.56 -20.43 5.12
N THR A 113 28.42 -21.74 5.30
CA THR A 113 27.19 -22.39 5.75
C THR A 113 27.50 -23.69 6.48
N THR A 114 26.64 -24.09 7.41
CA THR A 114 26.67 -25.43 8.01
C THR A 114 25.69 -26.39 7.32
N ALA A 115 24.88 -25.89 6.39
CA ALA A 115 23.94 -26.71 5.63
C ALA A 115 24.69 -27.58 4.61
N THR A 116 24.08 -28.74 4.30
CA THR A 116 24.55 -29.71 3.29
C THR A 116 23.73 -29.64 2.00
N ARG A 117 22.81 -28.68 1.91
CA ARG A 117 21.98 -28.42 0.74
C ARG A 117 21.51 -26.98 0.72
N ASP A 118 21.24 -26.46 -0.47
CA ASP A 118 20.56 -25.18 -0.64
C ASP A 118 19.88 -25.08 -2.02
N THR A 119 18.98 -24.10 -2.16
CA THR A 119 18.29 -23.76 -3.42
C THR A 119 18.80 -22.41 -3.92
N PHE A 120 19.27 -22.37 -5.16
CA PHE A 120 19.82 -21.17 -5.76
C PHE A 120 18.96 -20.71 -6.93
N ASP A 121 18.51 -19.46 -6.90
CA ASP A 121 17.93 -18.75 -8.04
C ASP A 121 19.07 -18.02 -8.77
N VAL A 122 19.70 -18.68 -9.74
CA VAL A 122 20.93 -18.19 -10.37
C VAL A 122 20.59 -17.30 -11.58
N PRO A 123 21.09 -16.05 -11.66
CA PRO A 123 20.78 -15.17 -12.78
C PRO A 123 21.26 -15.71 -14.12
N VAL A 124 20.33 -15.81 -15.05
CA VAL A 124 20.58 -16.21 -16.44
C VAL A 124 20.72 -14.97 -17.32
N ARG A 125 19.88 -13.95 -17.11
CA ARG A 125 19.80 -12.73 -17.93
C ARG A 125 19.60 -13.04 -19.41
N GLY A 126 18.60 -13.87 -19.70
CA GLY A 126 18.30 -14.39 -21.02
C GLY A 126 17.76 -15.82 -20.95
N ALA A 127 17.81 -16.53 -22.07
CA ALA A 127 17.31 -17.91 -22.14
C ALA A 127 18.28 -18.96 -21.59
N TYR A 128 19.60 -18.69 -21.68
CA TYR A 128 20.64 -19.64 -21.28
C TYR A 128 21.85 -18.95 -20.66
N ALA A 129 22.45 -19.60 -19.66
CA ALA A 129 23.69 -19.17 -19.04
C ALA A 129 24.51 -20.37 -18.58
N GLU A 130 25.84 -20.25 -18.69
CA GLU A 130 26.76 -21.16 -18.01
C GLU A 130 27.27 -20.54 -16.72
N ARG A 131 27.25 -21.32 -15.64
CA ARG A 131 27.68 -20.88 -14.31
C ARG A 131 28.46 -21.98 -13.61
N LEU A 132 29.55 -21.62 -12.93
CA LEU A 132 30.36 -22.55 -12.15
C LEU A 132 29.94 -22.46 -10.69
N PHE A 133 29.53 -23.57 -10.11
CA PHE A 133 29.38 -23.73 -8.66
C PHE A 133 30.63 -24.39 -8.08
N GLN A 134 31.06 -23.92 -6.92
CA GLN A 134 32.13 -24.53 -6.16
C GLN A 134 31.75 -24.60 -4.68
N VAL A 135 32.14 -25.69 -4.02
CA VAL A 135 31.95 -25.89 -2.58
C VAL A 135 33.18 -26.58 -1.99
N ARG A 136 33.56 -26.18 -0.78
CA ARG A 136 34.65 -26.78 -0.01
C ARG A 136 34.25 -26.97 1.45
N ALA A 137 34.58 -28.12 2.02
CA ALA A 137 34.44 -28.42 3.43
C ALA A 137 35.51 -27.69 4.24
N ILE A 138 35.18 -27.38 5.49
CA ILE A 138 36.07 -26.76 6.49
C ILE A 138 36.06 -27.65 7.73
N ASP A 139 37.24 -28.03 8.20
CA ASP A 139 37.42 -28.90 9.37
C ASP A 139 37.49 -28.14 10.72
N ASP A 140 37.56 -28.87 11.83
CA ASP A 140 37.71 -28.31 13.18
C ASP A 140 39.11 -27.77 13.49
N GLY A 141 40.09 -28.00 12.61
CA GLY A 141 41.37 -27.30 12.56
C GLY A 141 41.35 -25.99 11.76
N LEU A 142 40.17 -25.57 11.28
CA LEU A 142 39.93 -24.41 10.42
C LEU A 142 40.62 -24.51 9.04
N ALA A 143 41.06 -25.69 8.61
CA ALA A 143 41.56 -25.89 7.26
C ALA A 143 40.41 -26.18 6.29
N ALA A 144 40.48 -25.55 5.11
CA ALA A 144 39.54 -25.78 4.03
C ALA A 144 40.08 -26.81 3.03
N ASP A 145 39.20 -27.56 2.38
CA ASP A 145 39.58 -28.45 1.28
C ASP A 145 40.33 -27.65 0.18
N PRO A 146 41.59 -28.01 -0.12
CA PRO A 146 42.40 -27.31 -1.13
C PRO A 146 41.93 -27.57 -2.56
N THR A 147 41.07 -28.57 -2.76
CA THR A 147 40.51 -29.00 -4.05
C THR A 147 38.98 -28.94 -4.02
N PRO A 148 38.37 -27.74 -4.07
CA PRO A 148 36.91 -27.61 -3.99
C PRO A 148 36.20 -28.48 -5.01
N ALA A 149 35.13 -29.15 -4.57
CA ALA A 149 34.22 -29.81 -5.49
C ALA A 149 33.55 -28.73 -6.37
N ALA A 150 33.51 -28.97 -7.68
CA ALA A 150 33.02 -28.00 -8.64
C ALA A 150 32.16 -28.65 -9.70
N GLN A 151 31.18 -27.89 -10.22
CA GLN A 151 30.37 -28.27 -11.37
C GLN A 151 29.99 -27.05 -12.20
N ARG A 152 30.12 -27.16 -13.53
CA ARG A 152 29.60 -26.17 -14.47
C ARG A 152 28.18 -26.55 -14.86
N PHE A 153 27.23 -25.66 -14.57
CA PHE A 153 25.83 -25.84 -14.93
C PHE A 153 25.52 -25.05 -16.19
N ARG A 154 24.80 -25.70 -17.11
CA ARG A 154 24.06 -25.03 -18.18
C ARG A 154 22.66 -24.79 -17.66
N LEU A 155 22.32 -23.54 -17.44
CA LEU A 155 21.06 -23.12 -16.85
C LEU A 155 20.17 -22.53 -17.95
N SER A 156 18.87 -22.86 -17.92
CA SER A 156 17.86 -22.24 -18.76
C SER A 156 16.80 -21.51 -17.95
N ASN A 157 16.24 -20.48 -18.57
CA ASN A 157 15.11 -19.71 -18.06
C ASN A 157 14.19 -19.35 -19.24
N ALA A 158 12.88 -19.39 -19.03
CA ALA A 158 11.91 -18.85 -19.95
C ALA A 158 11.59 -17.40 -19.53
N PRO A 159 11.87 -16.38 -20.35
CA PRO A 159 11.52 -15.01 -20.00
C PRO A 159 10.01 -14.88 -19.73
N PRO A 160 9.61 -14.05 -18.77
CA PRO A 160 8.20 -13.84 -18.48
C PRO A 160 7.50 -13.10 -19.62
N VAL A 161 6.18 -13.17 -19.62
CA VAL A 161 5.29 -12.47 -20.56
C VAL A 161 4.37 -11.55 -19.77
N VAL A 162 4.06 -10.37 -20.30
CA VAL A 162 3.16 -9.41 -19.65
C VAL A 162 2.13 -8.87 -20.63
N ARG A 163 0.92 -8.62 -20.13
CA ARG A 163 -0.18 -7.99 -20.88
C ARG A 163 -0.90 -6.98 -19.99
N TRP A 164 -1.33 -5.88 -20.60
CA TRP A 164 -2.27 -4.97 -19.97
C TRP A 164 -3.59 -5.68 -19.66
N THR A 165 -4.14 -5.40 -18.48
CA THR A 165 -5.49 -5.81 -18.08
C THR A 165 -6.38 -4.58 -17.94
N ASP A 166 -7.69 -4.80 -17.99
CA ASP A 166 -8.68 -3.72 -17.90
C ASP A 166 -8.43 -2.54 -18.87
N THR A 167 -7.98 -2.84 -20.08
CA THR A 167 -7.64 -1.86 -21.11
C THR A 167 -8.79 -0.94 -21.50
N ARG A 168 -10.04 -1.30 -21.15
CA ARG A 168 -11.22 -0.45 -21.34
C ARG A 168 -11.20 0.78 -20.43
N ARG A 169 -10.65 0.65 -19.21
CA ARG A 169 -10.53 1.74 -18.24
C ARG A 169 -9.24 2.55 -18.41
N HIS A 170 -8.26 2.04 -19.16
CA HIS A 170 -7.05 2.81 -19.46
C HIS A 170 -7.38 4.13 -20.17
N PRO A 171 -6.64 5.21 -19.86
CA PRO A 171 -6.83 6.50 -20.50
C PRO A 171 -6.50 6.41 -21.99
N THR A 172 -7.09 7.26 -22.80
CA THR A 172 -6.86 7.29 -24.25
C THR A 172 -6.68 8.73 -24.72
N HIS A 173 -6.53 8.93 -26.04
CA HIS A 173 -6.61 10.28 -26.60
C HIS A 173 -8.02 10.90 -26.41
N ALA A 174 -9.08 10.09 -26.48
CA ALA A 174 -10.47 10.56 -26.36
C ALA A 174 -10.94 10.70 -24.91
N ARG A 175 -10.25 10.04 -23.97
CA ARG A 175 -10.48 10.12 -22.51
C ARG A 175 -9.15 10.44 -21.83
N PRO A 176 -8.75 11.72 -21.78
CA PRO A 176 -7.48 12.12 -21.19
C PRO A 176 -7.47 11.83 -19.68
N SER A 177 -6.29 11.92 -19.07
CA SER A 177 -6.15 11.87 -17.61
C SER A 177 -5.56 13.17 -17.07
N LEU A 178 -5.83 13.45 -15.80
CA LEU A 178 -4.96 14.31 -14.98
C LEU A 178 -3.58 13.64 -14.76
N PRO A 179 -2.56 14.37 -14.27
CA PRO A 179 -1.24 13.81 -13.96
C PRO A 179 -1.24 12.94 -12.68
N ALA A 180 -2.28 12.11 -12.51
CA ALA A 180 -2.47 11.11 -11.48
C ALA A 180 -3.28 9.97 -12.09
N ILE A 181 -2.63 8.83 -12.34
CA ILE A 181 -3.22 7.77 -13.18
C ILE A 181 -2.60 6.41 -12.90
N SER A 182 -3.38 5.35 -13.03
CA SER A 182 -2.94 3.97 -12.82
C SER A 182 -3.21 3.04 -13.98
N PHE A 183 -2.35 2.01 -14.10
CA PHE A 183 -2.39 0.98 -15.12
C PHE A 183 -2.36 -0.41 -14.48
N ALA A 184 -3.14 -1.34 -15.01
CA ALA A 184 -3.22 -2.71 -14.53
C ALA A 184 -2.63 -3.68 -15.56
N TRP A 185 -1.98 -4.74 -15.09
CA TRP A 185 -1.43 -5.80 -15.93
C TRP A 185 -1.50 -7.16 -15.25
N THR A 186 -1.21 -8.21 -16.02
CA THR A 186 -1.00 -9.56 -15.50
C THR A 186 0.27 -10.14 -16.12
N PRO A 187 1.25 -10.57 -15.30
CA PRO A 187 2.39 -11.33 -15.77
C PRO A 187 2.09 -12.83 -15.82
N GLU A 188 2.78 -13.54 -16.71
CA GLU A 188 2.81 -14.99 -16.83
C GLU A 188 4.27 -15.44 -16.96
N ASP A 189 4.65 -16.54 -16.32
CA ASP A 189 5.97 -17.16 -16.48
C ASP A 189 5.81 -18.66 -16.68
N TYR A 190 6.53 -19.21 -17.66
CA TYR A 190 6.53 -20.64 -17.96
C TYR A 190 7.32 -21.45 -16.92
N ASP A 191 8.25 -20.82 -16.20
CA ASP A 191 8.98 -21.44 -15.09
C ASP A 191 8.17 -21.45 -13.76
N GLY A 192 6.98 -20.82 -13.76
CA GLY A 192 6.04 -20.80 -12.63
C GLY A 192 5.71 -19.38 -12.19
N ARG A 193 4.45 -19.04 -11.89
CA ARG A 193 4.07 -17.63 -11.60
C ARG A 193 4.84 -17.02 -10.42
N GLU A 194 5.25 -17.84 -9.46
CA GLU A 194 6.04 -17.43 -8.28
C GLU A 194 7.48 -17.00 -8.58
N THR A 195 7.96 -17.23 -9.82
CA THR A 195 9.28 -16.79 -10.28
C THR A 195 9.31 -15.32 -10.68
N ILE A 196 8.16 -14.68 -10.91
CA ILE A 196 8.13 -13.24 -11.17
C ILE A 196 8.59 -12.50 -9.90
N ALA A 197 9.60 -11.64 -10.04
CA ALA A 197 10.21 -10.91 -8.94
C ALA A 197 9.62 -9.49 -8.80
N TYR A 198 9.55 -8.72 -9.90
CA TYR A 198 9.06 -7.33 -9.86
C TYR A 198 8.62 -6.83 -11.25
N ALA A 199 7.89 -5.72 -11.27
CA ALA A 199 7.55 -4.97 -12.48
C ALA A 199 8.22 -3.59 -12.48
N ARG A 200 8.64 -3.11 -13.65
CA ARG A 200 9.19 -1.78 -13.88
C ARG A 200 8.28 -1.01 -14.85
N LEU A 201 7.87 0.18 -14.45
CA LEU A 201 7.07 1.10 -15.25
C LEU A 201 7.83 2.41 -15.46
N TRP A 202 7.75 3.01 -16.65
CA TRP A 202 8.34 4.33 -16.91
C TRP A 202 7.58 5.13 -17.97
N LEU A 203 7.74 6.46 -17.95
CA LEU A 203 7.08 7.38 -18.88
C LEU A 203 8.03 7.88 -19.98
N ASP A 204 7.51 8.01 -21.20
CA ASP A 204 7.99 8.81 -22.35
C ASP A 204 9.42 8.56 -22.87
N LEU A 205 10.17 7.62 -22.31
CA LEU A 205 11.58 7.39 -22.67
C LEU A 205 11.75 6.21 -23.63
N ALA A 206 12.51 6.44 -24.70
CA ALA A 206 13.11 5.39 -25.51
C ALA A 206 14.41 4.89 -24.85
N ALA A 207 14.87 3.69 -25.22
CA ALA A 207 16.06 3.06 -24.62
C ALA A 207 17.29 4.00 -24.64
N GLY A 208 17.85 4.31 -23.46
CA GLY A 208 19.15 5.00 -23.32
C GLY A 208 19.13 6.37 -22.64
N GLU A 209 17.96 6.95 -22.33
CA GLU A 209 17.87 8.14 -21.49
C GLU A 209 17.63 7.79 -20.01
N ASP A 210 18.26 8.55 -19.11
CA ASP A 210 18.30 8.26 -17.68
C ASP A 210 16.93 8.48 -17.03
N SER A 211 16.17 7.38 -16.92
CA SER A 211 14.75 7.31 -16.56
C SER A 211 14.48 7.16 -15.06
N ALA A 212 15.49 7.34 -14.22
CA ALA A 212 15.38 7.02 -12.79
C ALA A 212 14.24 7.79 -12.09
N ALA A 213 13.99 9.05 -12.48
CA ALA A 213 12.95 9.89 -11.87
C ALA A 213 11.51 9.52 -12.29
N SER A 214 11.34 8.83 -13.42
CA SER A 214 10.02 8.40 -13.92
C SER A 214 9.82 6.90 -13.83
N THR A 215 10.77 6.17 -13.23
CA THR A 215 10.71 4.72 -13.08
C THR A 215 10.05 4.35 -11.76
N ILE A 216 9.05 3.46 -11.81
CA ILE A 216 8.42 2.88 -10.64
C ILE A 216 8.71 1.37 -10.64
N VAL A 217 9.10 0.84 -9.48
CA VAL A 217 9.25 -0.60 -9.25
C VAL A 217 8.18 -1.03 -8.27
N VAL A 218 7.35 -1.99 -8.69
CA VAL A 218 6.22 -2.47 -7.88
C VAL A 218 6.16 -3.99 -7.83
N ALA A 219 5.31 -4.48 -6.93
CA ALA A 219 4.96 -5.88 -6.86
C ALA A 219 4.37 -6.35 -8.22
N PRO A 220 4.75 -7.56 -8.67
CA PRO A 220 4.57 -7.95 -10.06
C PRO A 220 3.13 -8.17 -10.52
N ASP A 221 2.22 -8.45 -9.60
CA ASP A 221 0.83 -8.87 -9.83
C ASP A 221 -0.19 -7.76 -9.60
N THR A 222 0.21 -6.50 -9.76
CA THR A 222 -0.57 -5.38 -9.26
C THR A 222 -0.73 -4.24 -10.25
N VAL A 223 -1.39 -3.20 -9.77
CA VAL A 223 -1.53 -1.90 -10.42
C VAL A 223 -0.32 -1.05 -10.11
N GLY A 224 0.12 -0.26 -11.08
CA GLY A 224 1.14 0.77 -10.92
C GLY A 224 0.53 2.13 -11.23
N ALA A 225 0.76 3.10 -10.34
CA ALA A 225 0.21 4.45 -10.46
C ALA A 225 1.32 5.49 -10.61
N PHE A 226 1.14 6.41 -11.56
CA PHE A 226 1.95 7.61 -11.69
C PHE A 226 1.29 8.77 -10.99
N PHE A 227 2.11 9.50 -10.26
CA PHE A 227 1.76 10.68 -9.48
C PHE A 227 2.30 11.96 -10.13
N PRO A 228 1.86 13.15 -9.71
CA PRO A 228 2.21 14.42 -10.36
C PRO A 228 3.72 14.64 -10.53
N GLU A 229 4.52 14.17 -9.58
CA GLU A 229 5.99 14.29 -9.58
C GLU A 229 6.63 13.52 -10.74
N HIS A 230 6.04 12.39 -11.15
CA HIS A 230 6.53 11.58 -12.26
C HIS A 230 6.30 12.28 -13.62
N PHE A 231 5.27 13.12 -13.71
CA PHE A 231 4.99 13.89 -14.93
C PHE A 231 5.88 15.13 -15.06
N GLN A 232 6.44 15.62 -13.95
CA GLN A 232 7.33 16.80 -13.89
C GLN A 232 6.73 18.03 -14.59
N GLY A 233 5.42 18.24 -14.40
CA GLY A 233 4.66 19.34 -15.02
C GLY A 233 4.48 19.24 -16.54
N ARG A 234 4.90 18.12 -17.15
CA ARG A 234 4.75 17.92 -18.59
C ARG A 234 3.37 17.30 -18.89
N HIS A 235 2.66 17.87 -19.86
CA HIS A 235 1.32 17.44 -20.32
C HIS A 235 1.34 17.05 -21.82
N GLY A 236 0.19 16.72 -22.40
CA GLY A 236 0.04 16.31 -23.79
C GLY A 236 0.12 14.79 -23.99
N GLN A 237 0.51 14.33 -25.18
CA GLN A 237 0.64 12.90 -25.46
C GLN A 237 1.76 12.28 -24.60
N ARG A 238 1.43 11.19 -23.89
CA ARG A 238 2.34 10.42 -23.05
C ARG A 238 2.34 8.96 -23.42
N THR A 239 3.41 8.25 -23.09
CA THR A 239 3.50 6.80 -23.24
C THR A 239 4.05 6.19 -21.96
N VAL A 240 3.34 5.22 -21.41
CA VAL A 240 3.84 4.34 -20.35
C VAL A 240 4.45 3.12 -21.02
N PHE A 241 5.57 2.67 -20.48
CA PHE A 241 6.21 1.41 -20.80
C PHE A 241 6.21 0.53 -19.55
N LEU A 242 6.07 -0.78 -19.75
CA LEU A 242 6.05 -1.78 -18.70
C LEU A 242 6.91 -2.98 -19.11
N GLN A 243 7.70 -3.47 -18.16
CA GLN A 243 8.45 -4.72 -18.25
C GLN A 243 8.41 -5.45 -16.91
N VAL A 244 8.28 -6.77 -16.93
CA VAL A 244 8.32 -7.61 -15.72
C VAL A 244 9.58 -8.45 -15.71
N PHE A 245 10.13 -8.71 -14.53
CA PHE A 245 11.39 -9.44 -14.34
C PHE A 245 11.16 -10.64 -13.44
N ASP A 246 11.75 -11.77 -13.83
CA ASP A 246 11.80 -12.98 -13.02
C ASP A 246 13.00 -12.98 -12.05
N ARG A 247 13.12 -14.04 -11.24
CA ARG A 247 14.25 -14.26 -10.34
C ARG A 247 15.55 -14.68 -11.05
N ALA A 248 15.49 -15.03 -12.33
CA ALA A 248 16.66 -15.22 -13.18
C ALA A 248 17.22 -13.88 -13.70
N GLU A 249 16.66 -12.75 -13.26
CA GLU A 249 16.96 -11.38 -13.70
C GLU A 249 16.70 -11.18 -15.21
N THR A 250 15.76 -11.93 -15.78
CA THR A 250 15.37 -11.81 -17.18
C THR A 250 14.08 -11.02 -17.29
N GLY A 251 14.10 -9.97 -18.12
CA GLY A 251 12.93 -9.13 -18.39
C GLY A 251 12.06 -9.72 -19.51
N SER A 252 10.75 -9.49 -19.42
CA SER A 252 9.81 -9.72 -20.52
C SER A 252 10.11 -8.81 -21.72
N ASP A 253 9.41 -9.02 -22.82
CA ASP A 253 9.24 -7.96 -23.82
C ASP A 253 8.62 -6.72 -23.15
N THR A 254 9.01 -5.54 -23.62
CA THR A 254 8.42 -4.28 -23.15
C THR A 254 7.10 -4.04 -23.86
N ILE A 255 6.02 -3.88 -23.09
CA ILE A 255 4.73 -3.40 -23.62
C ILE A 255 4.57 -1.92 -23.33
N SER A 256 3.73 -1.23 -24.12
CA SER A 256 3.49 0.21 -23.94
C SER A 256 2.03 0.59 -24.12
N TRP A 257 1.66 1.77 -23.63
CA TRP A 257 0.34 2.36 -23.81
C TRP A 257 0.45 3.89 -23.91
N SER A 258 -0.19 4.49 -24.92
CA SER A 258 -0.16 5.95 -25.12
C SER A 258 -1.52 6.60 -24.89
N TRP A 259 -1.52 7.77 -24.25
CA TRP A 259 -2.73 8.56 -23.97
C TRP A 259 -2.42 10.05 -23.90
N THR A 260 -3.42 10.87 -23.59
CA THR A 260 -3.25 12.33 -23.39
C THR A 260 -3.38 12.69 -21.92
N VAL A 261 -2.42 13.45 -21.39
CA VAL A 261 -2.46 14.05 -20.05
C VAL A 261 -2.80 15.53 -20.16
N VAL A 262 -3.77 15.99 -19.38
CA VAL A 262 -4.20 17.39 -19.30
C VAL A 262 -3.80 18.00 -17.95
N PRO A 263 -3.53 19.32 -17.88
CA PRO A 263 -3.32 19.99 -16.60
C PRO A 263 -4.62 20.03 -15.78
N PRO A 264 -4.54 19.99 -14.43
CA PRO A 264 -5.69 20.29 -13.58
C PRO A 264 -6.16 21.73 -13.83
N ALA A 265 -7.48 21.94 -13.83
CA ALA A 265 -8.08 23.26 -14.02
C ALA A 265 -8.51 23.82 -12.67
N GLY A 266 -7.98 24.98 -12.27
CA GLY A 266 -8.32 25.59 -10.99
C GLY A 266 -7.81 24.80 -9.76
N GLU A 267 -8.25 25.23 -8.58
CA GLU A 267 -7.74 24.73 -7.29
C GLU A 267 -8.66 23.73 -6.60
N TYR A 268 -9.92 23.60 -7.02
CA TYR A 268 -10.89 22.67 -6.41
C TYR A 268 -11.32 21.60 -7.40
N LEU A 269 -11.75 20.44 -6.89
CA LEU A 269 -12.26 19.34 -7.69
C LEU A 269 -13.76 19.17 -7.47
N LEU A 270 -14.52 19.14 -8.56
CA LEU A 270 -15.90 18.70 -8.59
C LEU A 270 -15.96 17.31 -9.22
N ILE A 271 -16.29 16.29 -8.42
CA ILE A 271 -16.54 14.94 -8.92
C ILE A 271 -18.04 14.84 -9.21
N ASP A 272 -18.35 14.76 -10.50
CA ASP A 272 -19.68 14.66 -11.04
C ASP A 272 -20.00 13.18 -11.32
N THR A 273 -20.91 12.60 -10.54
CA THR A 273 -21.44 11.25 -10.78
C THR A 273 -22.92 11.26 -11.13
N ALA A 274 -23.49 12.43 -11.45
CA ALA A 274 -24.91 12.53 -11.79
C ALA A 274 -25.16 12.05 -13.22
N TRP A 275 -25.68 10.82 -13.36
CA TRP A 275 -25.93 10.20 -14.66
C TRP A 275 -27.26 9.41 -14.69
N PRO A 276 -28.02 9.39 -15.82
CA PRO A 276 -27.68 10.07 -17.07
C PRO A 276 -28.09 11.53 -17.19
N ALA A 277 -27.31 12.32 -17.95
CA ALA A 277 -27.60 13.74 -18.21
C ALA A 277 -28.95 14.00 -18.91
N SER A 278 -29.62 12.94 -19.38
CA SER A 278 -31.00 12.99 -19.89
C SER A 278 -32.06 13.01 -18.77
N GLU A 279 -31.70 12.69 -17.53
CA GLU A 279 -32.59 12.75 -16.39
C GLU A 279 -32.62 14.13 -15.76
N ALA A 280 -33.82 14.68 -15.56
CA ALA A 280 -33.99 15.98 -14.91
C ALA A 280 -33.37 16.04 -13.51
N ALA A 281 -33.31 14.91 -12.80
CA ALA A 281 -32.66 14.83 -11.50
C ALA A 281 -31.14 15.05 -11.59
N ALA A 282 -30.47 14.45 -12.58
CA ALA A 282 -29.05 14.65 -12.85
C ALA A 282 -28.75 16.10 -13.21
N VAL A 283 -29.49 16.64 -14.18
CA VAL A 283 -29.35 18.04 -14.62
C VAL A 283 -29.51 19.02 -13.44
N ASN A 284 -30.47 18.76 -12.55
CA ASN A 284 -30.68 19.62 -11.38
C ASN A 284 -29.51 19.54 -10.38
N GLN A 285 -28.88 18.37 -10.19
CA GLN A 285 -27.67 18.29 -9.36
C GLN A 285 -26.53 19.09 -9.99
N ASP A 286 -26.28 18.90 -11.28
CA ASP A 286 -25.18 19.56 -11.99
C ASP A 286 -25.30 21.06 -11.90
N LEU A 287 -26.49 21.59 -12.22
CA LEU A 287 -26.76 23.02 -12.13
C LEU A 287 -26.60 23.53 -10.70
N PHE A 288 -27.03 22.77 -9.69
CA PHE A 288 -26.90 23.17 -8.31
C PHE A 288 -25.43 23.25 -7.88
N TRP A 289 -24.67 22.17 -8.03
CA TRP A 289 -23.29 22.07 -7.54
C TRP A 289 -22.34 22.96 -8.31
N ARG A 290 -22.49 23.07 -9.64
CA ARG A 290 -21.74 24.04 -10.45
C ARG A 290 -22.04 25.47 -10.00
N ALA A 291 -23.31 25.82 -9.77
CA ALA A 291 -23.65 27.15 -9.25
C ALA A 291 -23.11 27.42 -7.82
N ARG A 292 -23.03 26.39 -6.96
CA ARG A 292 -22.45 26.54 -5.61
C ARG A 292 -20.94 26.75 -5.68
N LEU A 293 -20.24 25.96 -6.50
CA LEU A 293 -18.81 26.12 -6.71
C LEU A 293 -18.47 27.41 -7.44
N ASP A 294 -19.26 27.85 -8.42
CA ASP A 294 -19.07 29.15 -9.06
C ASP A 294 -19.25 30.32 -8.08
N ALA A 295 -20.15 30.20 -7.09
CA ALA A 295 -20.32 31.21 -6.04
C ALA A 295 -19.18 31.18 -5.00
N PHE A 296 -18.60 30.01 -4.74
CA PHE A 296 -17.51 29.82 -3.79
C PHE A 296 -16.12 30.13 -4.40
N ALA A 297 -15.85 29.62 -5.58
CA ALA A 297 -14.59 29.65 -6.31
C ALA A 297 -14.85 29.84 -7.83
N PRO A 298 -15.23 31.06 -8.27
CA PRO A 298 -15.69 31.33 -9.64
C PRO A 298 -14.72 30.85 -10.71
N GLY A 299 -15.12 29.86 -11.51
CA GLY A 299 -14.28 29.26 -12.56
C GLY A 299 -12.96 28.62 -12.08
N ASN A 300 -12.75 28.46 -10.77
CA ASN A 300 -11.51 27.97 -10.17
C ASN A 300 -11.64 26.52 -9.71
N TYR A 301 -12.22 25.66 -10.55
CA TYR A 301 -12.36 24.24 -10.24
C TYR A 301 -12.31 23.37 -11.51
N HIS A 302 -11.90 22.11 -11.32
CA HIS A 302 -11.89 21.08 -12.34
C HIS A 302 -13.13 20.20 -12.18
N ILE A 303 -13.75 19.82 -13.28
CA ILE A 303 -14.85 18.85 -13.27
C ILE A 303 -14.26 17.52 -13.70
N TYR A 304 -14.32 16.54 -12.80
CA TYR A 304 -14.09 15.14 -13.12
C TYR A 304 -15.46 14.50 -13.37
N ASP A 305 -15.79 14.33 -14.64
CA ASP A 305 -17.06 13.77 -15.06
C ASP A 305 -16.96 12.25 -15.20
N MET A 306 -17.54 11.53 -14.25
CA MET A 306 -17.43 10.07 -14.17
C MET A 306 -18.17 9.35 -15.31
N GLU A 307 -19.13 10.00 -15.97
CA GLU A 307 -19.80 9.47 -17.15
C GLU A 307 -18.79 9.34 -18.30
N THR A 308 -18.07 10.43 -18.58
CA THR A 308 -17.21 10.56 -19.76
C THR A 308 -15.80 10.03 -19.50
N GLU A 309 -15.28 10.23 -18.29
CA GLU A 309 -13.93 9.79 -17.88
C GLU A 309 -13.92 8.38 -17.28
N GLY A 310 -15.06 7.91 -16.76
CA GLY A 310 -15.20 6.63 -16.07
C GLY A 310 -14.83 6.71 -14.58
N PRO A 311 -15.12 5.64 -13.80
CA PRO A 311 -14.73 5.56 -12.39
C PRO A 311 -13.21 5.49 -12.24
N PHE A 312 -12.73 5.73 -11.02
CA PHE A 312 -11.32 5.51 -10.69
C PHE A 312 -10.89 4.07 -11.03
N ARG A 313 -9.67 3.94 -11.54
CA ARG A 313 -9.11 2.66 -12.01
C ARG A 313 -8.58 1.84 -10.85
N SER A 314 -8.07 2.51 -9.82
CA SER A 314 -7.55 1.86 -8.61
C SER A 314 -7.58 2.80 -7.41
N ALA A 315 -7.47 2.24 -6.20
CA ALA A 315 -7.31 3.04 -4.99
C ALA A 315 -5.97 3.82 -4.98
N GLN A 316 -4.94 3.35 -5.72
CA GLN A 316 -3.61 3.97 -5.72
C GLN A 316 -3.59 5.33 -6.42
N GLU A 317 -4.52 5.62 -7.34
CA GLU A 317 -4.56 6.91 -8.04
C GLU A 317 -5.38 7.98 -7.33
N VAL A 318 -6.24 7.62 -6.37
CA VAL A 318 -7.21 8.58 -5.80
C VAL A 318 -6.53 9.67 -4.97
N LEU A 319 -5.69 9.31 -4.01
CA LEU A 319 -4.99 10.31 -3.17
C LEU A 319 -4.10 11.24 -4.01
N PRO A 320 -3.26 10.75 -4.94
CA PRO A 320 -2.51 11.60 -5.85
C PRO A 320 -3.39 12.52 -6.71
N LEU A 321 -4.54 12.03 -7.19
CA LEU A 321 -5.49 12.85 -7.96
C LEU A 321 -6.08 13.95 -7.10
N PHE A 322 -6.51 13.64 -5.87
CA PHE A 322 -7.08 14.63 -4.95
C PHE A 322 -6.04 15.67 -4.55
N SER A 323 -4.78 15.26 -4.39
CA SER A 323 -3.65 16.13 -4.02
C SER A 323 -3.29 17.17 -5.10
N LEU A 324 -3.88 17.08 -6.30
CA LEU A 324 -3.81 18.15 -7.30
C LEU A 324 -4.66 19.38 -6.92
N PHE A 325 -5.55 19.24 -5.94
CA PHE A 325 -6.57 20.22 -5.56
C PHE A 325 -6.53 20.50 -4.05
N LYS A 326 -6.96 21.71 -3.67
CA LYS A 326 -7.08 22.15 -2.27
C LYS A 326 -8.32 21.61 -1.57
N GLY A 327 -9.36 21.27 -2.33
CA GLY A 327 -10.58 20.68 -1.78
C GLY A 327 -11.40 19.96 -2.84
N VAL A 328 -12.21 19.00 -2.37
CA VAL A 328 -13.02 18.12 -3.22
C VAL A 328 -14.50 18.22 -2.84
N VAL A 329 -15.35 18.42 -3.84
CA VAL A 329 -16.80 18.25 -3.73
C VAL A 329 -17.19 17.05 -4.58
N TRP A 330 -17.88 16.10 -3.98
CA TRP A 330 -18.36 14.89 -4.65
C TRP A 330 -19.85 14.75 -4.40
N TYR A 331 -20.62 14.76 -5.48
CA TYR A 331 -22.05 14.49 -5.43
C TYR A 331 -22.44 13.36 -6.39
N GLY A 332 -23.57 12.72 -6.10
CA GLY A 332 -24.19 11.74 -7.00
C GLY A 332 -25.70 11.79 -6.91
N ILE A 333 -26.39 10.99 -7.73
CA ILE A 333 -27.86 10.96 -7.72
C ILE A 333 -28.46 9.65 -7.22
N LYS A 334 -29.76 9.70 -7.00
CA LYS A 334 -30.59 8.56 -6.63
C LYS A 334 -30.89 7.59 -7.79
N TRP A 335 -30.82 6.29 -7.48
CA TRP A 335 -31.66 5.13 -7.88
C TRP A 335 -32.39 5.15 -9.24
N HIS A 336 -31.92 4.31 -10.16
CA HIS A 336 -32.72 3.85 -11.30
C HIS A 336 -33.77 2.82 -10.83
N ALA A 337 -35.06 3.16 -10.94
CA ALA A 337 -36.17 2.24 -10.65
C ALA A 337 -36.19 0.98 -11.54
N ALA A 338 -35.47 0.97 -12.66
CA ALA A 338 -35.38 -0.17 -13.58
C ALA A 338 -34.28 -1.19 -13.21
N SER A 339 -33.26 -0.79 -12.44
CA SER A 339 -32.09 -1.65 -12.13
C SER A 339 -32.02 -2.09 -10.67
N GLY A 340 -32.82 -1.49 -9.77
CA GLY A 340 -32.89 -1.95 -8.38
C GLY A 340 -31.59 -1.80 -7.59
N ALA A 341 -30.69 -0.89 -8.01
CA ALA A 341 -29.40 -0.69 -7.37
C ALA A 341 -29.15 0.81 -7.07
N PRO A 342 -28.41 1.14 -6.00
CA PRO A 342 -27.87 2.48 -5.76
C PRO A 342 -26.99 2.93 -6.95
N ASP A 343 -26.52 4.18 -6.95
CA ASP A 343 -25.52 4.67 -7.92
C ASP A 343 -24.23 3.85 -7.76
N GLY A 344 -24.20 2.69 -8.43
CA GLY A 344 -23.18 1.67 -8.26
C GLY A 344 -21.81 2.20 -8.65
N ALA A 345 -21.76 3.12 -9.62
CA ALA A 345 -20.55 3.79 -10.04
C ALA A 345 -20.01 4.72 -8.94
N MET A 346 -20.86 5.58 -8.35
CA MET A 346 -20.47 6.42 -7.21
C MET A 346 -19.99 5.56 -6.04
N LEU A 347 -20.74 4.52 -5.66
CA LEU A 347 -20.37 3.68 -4.52
C LEU A 347 -19.10 2.87 -4.76
N GLU A 348 -18.89 2.32 -5.97
CA GLU A 348 -17.62 1.66 -6.32
C GLU A 348 -16.45 2.64 -6.27
N ALA A 349 -16.61 3.84 -6.83
CA ALA A 349 -15.58 4.87 -6.78
C ALA A 349 -15.29 5.33 -5.33
N LEU A 350 -16.31 5.48 -4.49
CA LEU A 350 -16.14 5.80 -3.07
C LEU A 350 -15.44 4.67 -2.31
N ARG A 351 -15.69 3.40 -2.65
CA ARG A 351 -14.96 2.26 -2.07
C ARG A 351 -13.48 2.30 -2.42
N LEU A 352 -13.13 2.69 -3.64
CA LEU A 352 -11.74 2.90 -4.05
C LEU A 352 -11.13 4.12 -3.35
N ALA A 353 -11.93 5.18 -3.13
CA ALA A 353 -11.47 6.43 -2.54
C ALA A 353 -11.35 6.40 -1.01
N ARG A 354 -12.00 5.46 -0.32
CA ARG A 354 -12.11 5.39 1.14
C ARG A 354 -10.77 5.64 1.85
N ASP A 355 -9.73 4.94 1.43
CA ASP A 355 -8.43 4.97 2.10
C ASP A 355 -7.63 6.24 1.77
N ALA A 356 -8.07 7.04 0.79
CA ALA A 356 -7.50 8.32 0.43
C ALA A 356 -8.12 9.52 1.20
N LEU A 357 -9.38 9.41 1.63
CA LEU A 357 -10.14 10.54 2.19
C LEU A 357 -9.50 11.13 3.46
N LEU A 358 -9.17 10.29 4.44
CA LEU A 358 -8.60 10.76 5.71
C LEU A 358 -7.14 11.23 5.56
N PRO A 359 -6.25 10.54 4.83
CA PRO A 359 -4.92 11.08 4.53
C PRO A 359 -4.94 12.42 3.79
N TYR A 360 -5.85 12.58 2.82
CA TYR A 360 -6.04 13.84 2.11
C TYR A 360 -6.46 14.96 3.07
N ALA A 361 -7.43 14.70 3.95
CA ALA A 361 -7.83 15.65 4.98
C ALA A 361 -6.72 15.92 6.01
N ALA A 362 -5.93 14.91 6.38
CA ALA A 362 -4.78 15.09 7.28
C ALA A 362 -3.66 15.95 6.67
N ALA A 363 -3.64 16.11 5.34
CA ALA A 363 -2.73 17.02 4.63
C ALA A 363 -3.23 18.47 4.58
N GLY A 364 -4.34 18.81 5.26
CA GLY A 364 -4.90 20.18 5.31
C GLY A 364 -6.09 20.41 4.39
N HIS A 365 -6.59 19.38 3.71
CA HIS A 365 -7.61 19.57 2.68
C HIS A 365 -9.04 19.29 3.15
N GLY A 366 -10.01 19.88 2.45
CA GLY A 366 -11.44 19.69 2.69
C GLY A 366 -12.09 18.73 1.68
N VAL A 367 -12.99 17.86 2.14
CA VAL A 367 -13.84 17.02 1.30
C VAL A 367 -15.30 17.14 1.73
N LEU A 368 -16.20 17.36 0.78
CA LEU A 368 -17.64 17.23 0.95
C LEU A 368 -18.18 16.13 0.04
N ILE A 369 -18.84 15.12 0.63
CA ILE A 369 -19.53 14.07 -0.10
C ILE A 369 -21.02 14.15 0.23
N SER A 370 -21.86 14.37 -0.77
CA SER A 370 -23.32 14.41 -0.64
C SER A 370 -23.97 13.41 -1.60
N GLY A 371 -24.78 12.53 -1.06
CA GLY A 371 -25.39 11.46 -1.84
C GLY A 371 -26.36 10.63 -1.03
N HIS A 372 -27.09 9.77 -1.71
CA HIS A 372 -27.97 8.81 -1.07
C HIS A 372 -27.21 7.54 -0.70
N ASN A 373 -27.68 6.83 0.34
CA ASN A 373 -27.14 5.53 0.77
C ASN A 373 -25.60 5.52 0.91
N LEU A 374 -24.99 6.55 1.50
CA LEU A 374 -23.51 6.63 1.61
C LEU A 374 -22.95 5.73 2.72
N ILE A 375 -23.68 5.64 3.84
CA ILE A 375 -23.16 5.21 5.15
C ILE A 375 -23.82 3.90 5.62
N GLY A 376 -24.88 3.45 4.95
CA GLY A 376 -25.71 2.34 5.39
C GLY A 376 -25.41 0.95 4.83
N THR A 377 -26.44 0.09 4.81
CA THR A 377 -26.37 -1.32 4.34
C THR A 377 -26.02 -1.42 2.86
N ALA A 378 -26.31 -0.38 2.09
CA ALA A 378 -25.93 -0.24 0.69
C ALA A 378 -24.73 0.71 0.50
N GLY A 379 -24.13 1.20 1.59
CA GLY A 379 -23.07 2.21 1.60
C GLY A 379 -21.74 1.77 1.00
N ALA A 380 -20.91 2.78 0.74
CA ALA A 380 -19.52 2.56 0.31
C ALA A 380 -18.59 2.31 1.51
N PHE A 381 -18.97 2.80 2.70
CA PHE A 381 -18.11 2.82 3.87
C PHE A 381 -18.49 1.73 4.89
N PRO A 382 -17.53 0.90 5.34
CA PRO A 382 -17.78 -0.04 6.44
C PRO A 382 -18.08 0.70 7.75
N ALA A 383 -18.99 0.17 8.57
CA ALA A 383 -19.33 0.75 9.87
C ALA A 383 -18.11 0.98 10.79
N ALA A 384 -17.11 0.09 10.74
CA ALA A 384 -15.87 0.25 11.51
C ALA A 384 -15.07 1.50 11.08
N TRP A 385 -15.03 1.80 9.77
CA TRP A 385 -14.36 2.98 9.25
C TRP A 385 -15.12 4.27 9.57
N LEU A 386 -16.43 4.19 9.77
CA LEU A 386 -17.25 5.35 10.15
C LEU A 386 -17.18 5.65 11.65
N ARG A 387 -16.99 4.63 12.49
CA ARG A 387 -17.04 4.78 13.94
C ARG A 387 -15.93 5.66 14.50
N GLU A 388 -14.68 5.41 14.11
CA GLU A 388 -13.53 6.11 14.69
C GLU A 388 -13.40 7.57 14.20
N PRO A 389 -13.40 7.86 12.89
CA PRO A 389 -13.16 9.21 12.37
C PRO A 389 -14.39 10.10 12.48
N PHE A 390 -15.59 9.55 12.22
CA PHE A 390 -16.84 10.31 12.20
C PHE A 390 -17.63 10.19 13.51
N GLY A 391 -17.27 9.27 14.41
CA GLY A 391 -18.02 9.04 15.64
C GLY A 391 -19.37 8.35 15.41
N ILE A 392 -19.58 7.67 14.29
CA ILE A 392 -20.85 7.00 14.00
C ILE A 392 -20.91 5.65 14.74
N GLU A 393 -21.69 5.56 15.81
CA GLU A 393 -21.72 4.35 16.65
C GLU A 393 -22.61 3.25 16.07
N GLU A 394 -23.74 3.66 15.49
CA GLU A 394 -24.82 2.79 15.07
C GLU A 394 -25.53 3.38 13.86
N ILE A 395 -25.70 2.56 12.82
CA ILE A 395 -26.52 2.88 11.66
C ILE A 395 -27.90 2.27 11.91
N HIS A 396 -28.94 3.08 11.82
CA HIS A 396 -30.30 2.60 12.00
C HIS A 396 -30.65 1.67 10.83
N THR A 397 -31.24 0.52 11.14
CA THR A 397 -31.68 -0.45 10.14
C THR A 397 -33.04 -0.99 10.52
N TYR A 398 -33.82 -1.39 9.51
CA TYR A 398 -35.07 -2.10 9.70
C TYR A 398 -35.09 -3.33 8.79
N TYR A 399 -35.85 -4.34 9.22
CA TYR A 399 -36.04 -5.54 8.43
C TYR A 399 -37.17 -5.32 7.40
N ASP A 400 -36.84 -5.42 6.11
CA ASP A 400 -37.81 -5.33 5.03
C ASP A 400 -38.29 -6.73 4.62
N ALA A 401 -39.47 -7.11 5.10
CA ALA A 401 -40.06 -8.42 4.85
C ALA A 401 -40.37 -8.69 3.37
N ARG A 402 -40.38 -7.68 2.48
CA ARG A 402 -40.62 -7.86 1.04
C ARG A 402 -39.40 -8.47 0.33
N VAL A 403 -38.21 -8.21 0.87
CA VAL A 403 -36.92 -8.58 0.29
C VAL A 403 -36.06 -9.43 1.23
N ASP A 404 -36.58 -9.76 2.41
CA ASP A 404 -35.94 -10.60 3.44
C ASP A 404 -34.52 -10.13 3.81
N VAL A 405 -34.36 -8.82 4.00
CA VAL A 405 -33.06 -8.22 4.31
C VAL A 405 -33.20 -7.02 5.23
N TRP A 406 -32.18 -6.78 6.06
CA TRP A 406 -32.03 -5.56 6.84
C TRP A 406 -31.50 -4.43 5.95
N ILE A 407 -32.18 -3.29 5.94
CA ILE A 407 -31.81 -2.12 5.15
C ILE A 407 -31.83 -0.83 5.99
N SER A 408 -31.05 0.16 5.55
CA SER A 408 -30.95 1.50 6.15
C SER A 408 -31.55 2.61 5.27
N ASP A 409 -32.27 2.25 4.20
CA ASP A 409 -32.92 3.21 3.29
C ASP A 409 -34.21 3.74 3.93
N PHE A 410 -34.14 4.93 4.50
CA PHE A 410 -35.30 5.61 5.04
C PHE A 410 -35.71 6.81 4.18
N GLU A 411 -36.99 7.15 4.31
CA GLU A 411 -37.54 8.35 3.72
C GLU A 411 -37.39 9.54 4.68
N LEU A 412 -36.78 10.62 4.19
CA LEU A 412 -36.83 11.94 4.80
C LEU A 412 -38.11 12.66 4.32
N PRO A 413 -39.06 12.95 5.23
CA PRO A 413 -40.36 13.50 4.84
C PRO A 413 -40.26 14.91 4.26
N ARG A 414 -41.17 15.22 3.33
CA ARG A 414 -41.37 16.60 2.87
C ARG A 414 -41.71 17.50 4.06
N PHE A 415 -41.14 18.70 4.09
CA PHE A 415 -41.25 19.69 5.16
C PHE A 415 -40.61 19.29 6.49
N ALA A 416 -39.84 18.19 6.54
CA ALA A 416 -39.00 17.93 7.69
C ALA A 416 -38.01 19.09 7.89
N VAL A 417 -37.85 19.51 9.15
CA VAL A 417 -36.89 20.52 9.55
C VAL A 417 -35.63 19.80 9.99
N VAL A 418 -34.57 19.93 9.18
CA VAL A 418 -33.26 19.34 9.47
C VAL A 418 -32.39 20.42 10.10
N ARG A 419 -31.95 20.19 11.32
CA ARG A 419 -31.01 21.07 12.02
C ARG A 419 -29.61 20.98 11.42
N CYS A 420 -28.89 22.07 11.51
CA CYS A 420 -27.57 22.22 10.91
C CYS A 420 -26.51 22.47 11.97
N GLY A 421 -25.34 21.85 11.77
CA GLY A 421 -24.18 22.06 12.63
C GLY A 421 -23.47 23.38 12.32
N ALA A 422 -22.46 23.67 13.14
CA ALA A 422 -21.65 24.88 13.04
C ALA A 422 -21.10 25.20 11.61
N PRO A 423 -20.69 24.21 10.78
CA PRO A 423 -20.19 24.48 9.43
C PRO A 423 -21.15 25.25 8.49
N PHE A 424 -22.45 25.29 8.77
CA PHE A 424 -23.45 25.99 7.95
C PHE A 424 -23.55 27.51 8.22
N GLY A 425 -22.52 28.11 8.85
CA GLY A 425 -22.37 29.56 8.96
C GLY A 425 -23.52 30.29 9.64
N GLY A 426 -24.09 29.69 10.69
CA GLY A 426 -25.22 30.25 11.44
C GLY A 426 -26.59 29.95 10.84
N THR A 427 -26.68 29.11 9.81
CA THR A 427 -27.96 28.53 9.41
C THR A 427 -28.36 27.47 10.44
N ASP A 428 -29.44 27.70 11.19
CA ASP A 428 -29.87 26.76 12.24
C ASP A 428 -30.59 25.51 11.69
N SER A 429 -31.24 25.64 10.53
CA SER A 429 -32.01 24.55 9.94
C SER A 429 -32.26 24.72 8.45
N LEU A 430 -32.45 23.61 7.76
CA LEU A 430 -32.94 23.49 6.40
C LEU A 430 -34.32 22.83 6.40
N VAL A 431 -35.14 23.17 5.41
CA VAL A 431 -36.47 22.57 5.25
C VAL A 431 -36.46 21.68 4.02
N VAL A 432 -36.93 20.46 4.15
CA VAL A 432 -36.97 19.49 3.05
C VAL A 432 -38.07 19.86 2.05
N SER A 433 -37.70 20.13 0.79
CA SER A 433 -38.61 20.64 -0.25
C SER A 433 -39.58 19.59 -0.80
N ARG A 434 -39.13 18.33 -0.82
CA ARG A 434 -39.80 17.16 -1.39
C ARG A 434 -39.47 15.94 -0.57
N ARG A 435 -40.25 14.87 -0.73
CA ARG A 435 -39.94 13.58 -0.11
C ARG A 435 -38.59 13.06 -0.64
N VAL A 436 -37.65 12.76 0.25
CA VAL A 436 -36.30 12.26 -0.10
C VAL A 436 -36.13 10.82 0.38
N PRO A 437 -36.30 9.83 -0.50
CA PRO A 437 -35.97 8.43 -0.18
C PRO A 437 -34.45 8.20 -0.12
N SER A 438 -34.02 7.05 0.42
CA SER A 438 -32.62 6.62 0.44
C SER A 438 -31.70 7.50 1.28
N THR A 439 -32.23 7.96 2.41
CA THR A 439 -31.47 8.64 3.46
C THR A 439 -31.10 7.65 4.55
N ASP A 440 -29.81 7.45 4.80
CA ASP A 440 -29.34 6.69 5.96
C ASP A 440 -29.40 7.58 7.21
N TYR A 441 -29.92 7.03 8.30
CA TYR A 441 -29.86 7.66 9.61
C TYR A 441 -28.94 6.90 10.53
N PHE A 442 -28.24 7.62 11.41
CA PHE A 442 -27.32 7.03 12.36
C PHE A 442 -27.26 7.80 13.67
N ARG A 443 -26.69 7.15 14.67
CA ARG A 443 -26.43 7.67 16.00
C ARG A 443 -24.96 8.02 16.16
N MET A 444 -24.68 9.24 16.62
CA MET A 444 -23.34 9.72 16.90
C MET A 444 -22.89 9.31 18.31
N SER A 445 -21.58 9.26 18.50
CA SER A 445 -20.95 9.05 19.81
C SER A 445 -21.21 10.25 20.72
N PRO A 446 -21.40 10.06 22.04
CA PRO A 446 -21.54 11.17 22.97
C PRO A 446 -20.38 12.17 22.84
N GLY A 447 -20.70 13.46 22.77
CA GLY A 447 -19.70 14.54 22.62
C GLY A 447 -19.21 14.79 21.19
N ARG A 448 -19.80 14.15 20.18
CA ARG A 448 -19.59 14.48 18.77
C ARG A 448 -20.81 15.22 18.22
N ASP A 449 -20.58 16.34 17.56
CA ASP A 449 -21.64 17.14 16.96
C ASP A 449 -21.98 16.61 15.55
N PRO A 450 -23.26 16.34 15.25
CA PRO A 450 -23.68 15.99 13.90
C PRO A 450 -23.61 17.19 12.96
N LEU A 451 -23.41 16.91 11.67
CA LEU A 451 -23.48 17.95 10.62
C LEU A 451 -24.92 18.31 10.31
N LEU A 452 -25.79 17.30 10.23
CA LEU A 452 -27.22 17.42 9.97
C LEU A 452 -27.99 16.41 10.82
N TRP A 453 -29.10 16.84 11.44
CA TRP A 453 -29.93 15.96 12.26
C TRP A 453 -31.40 16.37 12.30
N LEU A 454 -32.25 15.42 12.68
CA LEU A 454 -33.64 15.64 13.02
C LEU A 454 -33.82 15.69 14.53
N GLU A 455 -34.66 16.61 15.00
CA GLU A 455 -35.02 16.67 16.42
C GLU A 455 -35.78 15.40 16.84
N PRO A 456 -35.60 14.93 18.09
CA PRO A 456 -36.39 13.82 18.61
C PRO A 456 -37.88 14.03 18.41
N GLY A 457 -38.57 13.01 17.94
CA GLY A 457 -40.02 13.05 17.72
C GLY A 457 -40.48 13.79 16.45
N SER A 458 -39.58 14.39 15.67
CA SER A 458 -39.96 15.26 14.53
C SER A 458 -40.35 14.51 13.25
N SER A 459 -40.10 13.19 13.16
CA SER A 459 -40.41 12.39 11.96
C SER A 459 -41.38 11.25 12.29
N PRO A 460 -42.69 11.41 12.00
CA PRO A 460 -43.69 10.36 12.20
C PRO A 460 -43.34 9.05 11.48
N THR A 461 -42.69 9.14 10.31
CA THR A 461 -42.22 7.97 9.55
C THR A 461 -41.12 7.22 10.30
N LEU A 462 -40.15 7.91 10.89
CA LEU A 462 -39.11 7.24 11.69
C LEU A 462 -39.69 6.70 12.99
N LEU A 463 -40.61 7.41 13.63
CA LEU A 463 -41.26 6.96 14.87
C LEU A 463 -42.13 5.71 14.68
N SER A 464 -42.71 5.51 13.50
CA SER A 464 -43.51 4.30 13.23
C SER A 464 -42.63 3.05 13.09
N VAL A 465 -41.41 3.22 12.56
CA VAL A 465 -40.41 2.14 12.42
C VAL A 465 -39.62 1.95 13.72
N PHE A 466 -39.34 3.04 14.42
CA PHE A 466 -38.53 3.08 15.65
C PHE A 466 -39.28 3.74 16.81
N PRO A 467 -40.38 3.14 17.33
CA PRO A 467 -41.15 3.74 18.42
C PRO A 467 -40.34 3.95 19.70
N ARG A 468 -39.30 3.11 19.91
CA ARG A 468 -38.40 3.18 21.06
C ARG A 468 -37.40 4.33 20.99
N HIS A 469 -37.21 4.92 19.81
CA HIS A 469 -36.25 5.98 19.56
C HIS A 469 -36.91 7.37 19.51
N ALA A 470 -38.09 7.52 20.13
CA ALA A 470 -38.84 8.77 20.13
C ALA A 470 -38.10 9.94 20.81
N THR A 471 -37.13 9.62 21.67
CA THR A 471 -36.28 10.57 22.39
C THR A 471 -34.89 10.70 21.79
N GLU A 472 -34.59 10.01 20.69
CA GLU A 472 -33.27 9.99 20.09
C GLU A 472 -33.16 10.94 18.90
N THR A 473 -31.95 11.46 18.72
CA THR A 473 -31.59 12.31 17.58
C THR A 473 -31.18 11.46 16.39
N PHE A 474 -31.88 11.61 15.27
CA PHE A 474 -31.52 10.94 14.03
C PHE A 474 -30.56 11.82 13.22
N CYS A 475 -29.30 11.40 13.11
CA CYS A 475 -28.29 12.13 12.35
C CYS A 475 -28.28 11.63 10.90
N LEU A 476 -28.07 12.53 9.94
CA LEU A 476 -27.98 12.22 8.51
C LEU A 476 -26.78 12.90 7.83
N GLY A 477 -25.92 13.56 8.62
CA GLY A 477 -24.62 14.04 8.18
C GLY A 477 -23.62 14.09 9.33
N ALA A 478 -22.36 13.84 9.03
CA ALA A 478 -21.25 13.83 9.98
C ALA A 478 -19.99 14.45 9.38
N VAL A 479 -19.09 14.92 10.24
CA VAL A 479 -17.77 15.42 9.84
C VAL A 479 -16.70 14.65 10.61
N ALA A 480 -15.69 14.15 9.89
CA ALA A 480 -14.43 13.73 10.46
C ALA A 480 -13.45 14.89 10.37
N ASP A 481 -12.87 15.27 11.50
CA ASP A 481 -11.87 16.33 11.62
C ASP A 481 -10.52 15.70 11.97
N THR A 482 -9.51 15.96 11.15
CA THR A 482 -8.15 15.43 11.33
C THR A 482 -7.25 16.39 12.10
N GLY A 483 -7.76 17.57 12.47
CA GLY A 483 -7.01 18.69 13.04
C GLY A 483 -6.36 19.61 12.00
N ALA A 484 -6.11 19.11 10.78
CA ALA A 484 -5.60 19.89 9.66
C ALA A 484 -6.68 20.16 8.61
N GLY A 485 -7.52 19.17 8.33
CA GLY A 485 -8.58 19.25 7.33
C GLY A 485 -9.77 18.39 7.72
N ARG A 486 -10.78 18.33 6.84
CA ARG A 486 -12.09 17.78 7.19
C ARG A 486 -12.70 16.96 6.06
N VAL A 487 -13.36 15.86 6.42
CA VAL A 487 -14.22 15.08 5.51
C VAL A 487 -15.65 15.17 6.02
N ALA A 488 -16.55 15.72 5.23
CA ALA A 488 -17.97 15.80 5.52
C ALA A 488 -18.75 14.80 4.67
N LEU A 489 -19.58 14.00 5.33
CA LEU A 489 -20.52 13.09 4.68
C LEU A 489 -21.95 13.55 4.94
N VAL A 490 -22.74 13.65 3.89
CA VAL A 490 -24.17 13.97 3.96
C VAL A 490 -24.94 12.86 3.25
N SER A 491 -25.67 12.05 4.01
CA SER A 491 -26.42 10.89 3.49
C SER A 491 -27.74 11.25 2.81
N THR A 492 -27.84 12.48 2.30
CA THR A 492 -28.98 12.97 1.52
C THR A 492 -28.48 13.99 0.49
N LEU A 493 -29.31 14.36 -0.49
CA LEU A 493 -28.93 15.39 -1.46
C LEU A 493 -29.23 16.79 -0.93
N LEU A 494 -28.20 17.63 -0.87
CA LEU A 494 -28.35 19.02 -0.44
C LEU A 494 -29.23 19.86 -1.40
N THR A 495 -29.47 19.38 -2.61
CA THR A 495 -30.44 19.98 -3.55
C THR A 495 -31.88 19.85 -3.11
N ASP A 496 -32.19 18.89 -2.23
CA ASP A 496 -33.57 18.57 -1.88
C ASP A 496 -34.14 19.48 -0.79
N PHE A 497 -33.36 20.45 -0.33
CA PHE A 497 -33.77 21.45 0.64
C PHE A 497 -34.33 22.72 -0.03
N ALA A 498 -35.39 23.26 0.56
CA ALA A 498 -36.08 24.50 0.19
C ALA A 498 -35.51 25.73 0.93
N PRO A 499 -35.67 26.94 0.38
CA PRO A 499 -35.25 28.20 1.01
C PRO A 499 -35.85 28.45 2.40
N VAL A 500 -35.02 28.49 3.47
CA VAL A 500 -35.00 29.53 4.54
C VAL A 500 -33.65 29.54 5.31
N PRO A 501 -32.87 30.65 5.38
CA PRO A 501 -32.98 31.85 4.54
C PRO A 501 -32.53 31.59 3.10
N SER A 502 -31.70 30.56 2.84
CA SER A 502 -31.38 30.02 1.52
C SER A 502 -30.45 28.79 1.66
N PRO A 503 -30.83 27.55 1.27
CA PRO A 503 -29.95 26.39 1.18
C PRO A 503 -28.71 26.69 0.36
N ALA A 504 -28.88 27.52 -0.66
CA ALA A 504 -27.80 28.01 -1.49
C ALA A 504 -26.71 28.72 -0.64
N ALA A 505 -27.11 29.65 0.23
CA ALA A 505 -26.19 30.35 1.13
C ALA A 505 -25.62 29.43 2.23
N ALA A 506 -26.44 28.51 2.75
CA ALA A 506 -26.04 27.56 3.77
C ALA A 506 -24.97 26.58 3.24
N VAL A 507 -25.16 26.05 2.02
CA VAL A 507 -24.19 25.18 1.35
C VAL A 507 -22.93 25.96 0.96
N GLU A 508 -23.04 27.21 0.52
CA GLU A 508 -21.85 28.04 0.29
C GLU A 508 -21.07 28.31 1.60
N ALA A 509 -21.76 28.49 2.73
CA ALA A 509 -21.12 28.61 4.03
C ALA A 509 -20.41 27.30 4.43
N LEU A 510 -21.06 26.16 4.19
CA LEU A 510 -20.47 24.83 4.37
C LEU A 510 -19.21 24.65 3.52
N LEU A 511 -19.25 25.04 2.24
CA LEU A 511 -18.09 24.98 1.35
C LEU A 511 -16.96 25.90 1.84
N ARG A 512 -17.29 27.13 2.27
CA ARG A 512 -16.31 28.06 2.83
C ARG A 512 -15.65 27.50 4.09
N ASP A 513 -16.43 26.93 5.00
CA ASP A 513 -15.89 26.32 6.20
C ASP A 513 -15.02 25.11 5.86
N LEU A 514 -15.55 24.14 5.12
CA LEU A 514 -14.86 22.87 4.85
C LEU A 514 -13.64 23.02 3.95
N LEU A 515 -13.73 23.77 2.86
CA LEU A 515 -12.72 23.79 1.79
C LEU A 515 -11.71 24.94 1.93
N SER A 516 -11.95 25.90 2.82
CA SER A 516 -11.00 26.99 3.10
C SER A 516 -10.14 26.74 4.35
N ALA A 517 -10.25 25.55 4.96
CA ALA A 517 -9.34 25.15 6.04
C ALA A 517 -7.89 25.15 5.52
N PRO A 518 -6.92 25.62 6.33
CA PRO A 518 -5.54 25.87 5.91
C PRO A 518 -4.71 24.63 5.62
#